data_AF-A0AAW0E9G7-F1
#
_entry.id   AF-A0AAW0E9G7-F1
#
_cell.length_a   1.000
_cell.length_b   1.000
_cell.length_c   1.000
_cell.angle_alpha   90.00
_cell.angle_beta   90.00
_cell.angle_gamma   90.00
#
_symmetry.space_group_name_H-M   'P 1'
#
loop_
_entity.id
_entity.type
_entity.pdbx_description
1 polymer ?
#
loop_
_entity_poly.entity_id
_entity_poly.type
_entity_poly.pdbx_seq_one_letter_code
_entity_poly.pdbx_strand_id
1 'polypeptide(L)'
;MRFTTLAVSVIFAAVGVIARDDRLLYNIPAGDSMDQFTADFQSLCSTWHPAIHGDSLTFVQALVQPGDYQGNNADTEAKIVCSWQDPDGNIVTFTEDVAASLGATPA
;
A
#
# COMPACT_ATOMS: atom_id res chain seq x y z
N MET A 1 -34.71 -8.03 51.87
CA MET A 1 -33.30 -7.71 51.54
C MET A 1 -33.32 -6.90 50.25
N ARG A 2 -32.83 -5.66 50.26
CA ARG A 2 -32.73 -4.81 49.06
C ARG A 2 -31.26 -4.73 48.68
N PHE A 3 -30.91 -5.26 47.51
CA PHE A 3 -29.56 -5.16 46.95
C PHE A 3 -29.58 -4.07 45.89
N THR A 4 -28.84 -2.99 46.14
CA THR A 4 -28.71 -1.85 45.23
C THR A 4 -27.68 -2.19 44.16
N THR A 5 -28.12 -2.35 42.91
CA THR A 5 -27.24 -2.67 41.78
C THR A 5 -26.56 -1.39 41.28
N LEU A 6 -25.24 -1.29 41.47
CA LEU A 6 -24.41 -0.25 40.86
C LEU A 6 -24.10 -0.66 39.41
N ALA A 7 -24.69 0.05 38.44
CA ALA A 7 -24.35 -0.11 37.03
C ALA A 7 -23.01 0.59 36.74
N VAL A 8 -21.97 -0.18 36.42
CA VAL A 8 -20.68 0.34 35.95
C VAL A 8 -20.78 0.58 34.44
N SER A 9 -20.83 1.85 34.04
CA SER A 9 -20.79 2.25 32.64
C SER A 9 -19.34 2.21 32.13
N VAL A 10 -19.01 1.20 31.32
CA VAL A 10 -17.72 1.12 30.62
C VAL A 10 -17.80 2.02 29.38
N ILE A 11 -17.11 3.16 29.41
CA ILE A 11 -16.98 4.04 28.25
C ILE A 11 -15.88 3.44 27.36
N PHE A 12 -16.26 2.77 26.27
CA PHE A 12 -15.35 2.41 25.20
C PHE A 12 -15.06 3.67 24.37
N ALA A 13 -13.89 4.26 24.55
CA ALA A 13 -13.37 5.26 23.61
C ALA A 13 -12.99 4.54 22.31
N ALA A 14 -13.86 4.62 21.30
CA ALA A 14 -13.53 4.18 19.95
C ALA A 14 -12.48 5.16 19.39
N VAL A 15 -11.21 4.75 19.39
CA VAL A 15 -10.19 5.44 18.59
C VAL A 15 -10.51 5.14 17.13
N GLY A 16 -10.91 6.17 16.39
CA GLY A 16 -11.19 6.03 14.96
C GLY A 16 -9.88 5.73 14.23
N VAL A 17 -9.76 4.54 13.64
CA VAL A 17 -8.70 4.26 12.66
C VAL A 17 -9.14 4.92 11.36
N ILE A 18 -8.44 5.96 10.92
CA ILE A 18 -8.58 6.45 9.55
C ILE A 18 -7.82 5.49 8.63
N ALA A 19 -8.52 4.79 7.75
CA ALA A 19 -7.88 4.02 6.69
C ALA A 19 -7.44 5.01 5.60
N ARG A 20 -6.14 5.27 5.50
CA ARG A 20 -5.56 6.09 4.44
C ARG A 20 -5.27 5.21 3.23
N ASP A 21 -5.78 5.59 2.06
CA ASP A 21 -5.42 4.95 0.79
C ASP A 21 -4.20 5.67 0.21
N ASP A 22 -3.04 5.00 0.26
CA ASP A 22 -1.75 5.54 -0.17
C ASP A 22 -1.36 5.10 -1.60
N ARG A 23 -2.31 4.55 -2.36
CA ARG A 23 -2.04 4.07 -3.71
C ARG A 23 -1.98 5.21 -4.70
N LEU A 24 -0.95 5.19 -5.54
CA LEU A 24 -0.74 6.14 -6.62
C LEU A 24 -1.21 5.54 -7.94
N LEU A 25 -1.84 6.34 -8.78
CA LEU A 25 -2.33 5.91 -10.09
C LEU A 25 -1.23 6.02 -11.16
N TYR A 26 -1.00 4.92 -11.87
CA TYR A 26 0.01 4.82 -12.92
C TYR A 26 -0.54 4.15 -14.17
N ASN A 27 -0.08 4.60 -15.33
CA ASN A 27 -0.15 3.88 -16.60
C ASN A 27 0.87 2.74 -16.59
N ILE A 28 0.44 1.51 -16.94
CA ILE A 28 1.35 0.38 -17.12
C ILE A 28 2.11 0.51 -18.44
N PRO A 29 3.31 -0.09 -18.58
CA PRO A 29 4.09 -0.02 -19.81
C PRO A 29 3.34 -0.56 -21.02
N ALA A 30 3.48 0.10 -22.17
CA ALA A 30 2.84 -0.35 -23.40
C ALA A 30 3.38 -1.72 -23.83
N GLY A 31 2.48 -2.71 -23.92
CA GLY A 31 2.81 -4.08 -24.30
C GLY A 31 2.85 -5.07 -23.12
N ASP A 32 2.83 -4.57 -21.88
CA ASP A 32 2.67 -5.43 -20.71
C ASP A 32 1.19 -5.75 -20.48
N SER A 33 0.94 -6.95 -19.97
CA SER A 33 -0.38 -7.30 -19.42
C SER A 33 -0.46 -6.90 -17.95
N MET A 34 -1.67 -6.65 -17.44
CA MET A 34 -1.88 -6.32 -16.02
C MET A 34 -1.35 -7.41 -15.07
N ASP A 35 -1.47 -8.68 -15.45
CA ASP A 35 -0.94 -9.81 -14.68
C ASP A 35 0.60 -9.79 -14.62
N GLN A 36 1.25 -9.53 -15.76
CA GLN A 36 2.71 -9.42 -15.84
C GLN A 36 3.22 -8.24 -15.02
N PHE A 37 2.62 -7.06 -15.21
CA PHE A 37 2.97 -5.86 -14.44
C PHE A 37 2.79 -6.08 -12.93
N THR A 38 1.71 -6.77 -12.52
CA THR A 38 1.46 -7.10 -11.11
C THR A 38 2.58 -7.98 -10.53
N ALA A 39 2.95 -9.05 -11.24
CA ALA A 39 4.01 -9.95 -10.80
C ALA A 39 5.37 -9.23 -10.71
N ASP A 40 5.71 -8.43 -11.72
CA ASP A 40 6.97 -7.70 -11.79
C ASP A 40 7.05 -6.61 -10.71
N PHE A 41 5.98 -5.85 -10.50
CA PHE A 41 5.90 -4.82 -9.45
C PHE A 41 6.03 -5.42 -8.06
N GLN A 42 5.32 -6.52 -7.77
CA GLN A 42 5.40 -7.17 -6.45
C GLN A 42 6.78 -7.76 -6.19
N SER A 43 7.36 -8.43 -7.20
CA SER A 43 8.71 -8.99 -7.12
C SER A 43 9.75 -7.90 -6.87
N LEU A 44 9.74 -6.84 -7.69
CA LEU A 44 10.70 -5.76 -7.61
C LEU A 44 10.55 -4.93 -6.32
N CYS A 45 9.32 -4.63 -5.90
CA CYS A 45 9.07 -3.91 -4.65
C CYS A 45 9.58 -4.68 -3.43
N SER A 46 9.36 -6.00 -3.38
CA SER A 46 9.81 -6.85 -2.26
C SER A 46 11.33 -7.00 -2.18
N THR A 47 12.02 -6.74 -3.30
CA THR A 47 13.47 -6.85 -3.42
C THR A 47 14.14 -5.49 -3.70
N TRP A 48 13.44 -4.38 -3.44
CA TRP A 48 13.87 -3.05 -3.85
C TRP A 48 15.20 -2.66 -3.19
N HIS A 49 16.21 -2.42 -4.01
CA HIS A 49 17.61 -2.29 -3.60
C HIS A 49 17.89 -1.19 -2.54
N PRO A 50 17.25 0.01 -2.60
CA PRO A 50 17.29 1.00 -1.52
C PRO A 50 16.82 0.50 -0.15
N ALA A 51 15.91 -0.48 -0.10
CA ALA A 51 15.44 -1.05 1.16
C ALA A 51 16.36 -2.16 1.71
N ILE A 52 17.16 -2.79 0.85
CA ILE A 52 18.04 -3.92 1.20
C ILE A 52 19.43 -3.45 1.63
N HIS A 53 19.92 -2.32 1.10
CA HIS A 53 21.24 -1.78 1.42
C HIS A 53 21.14 -0.51 2.27
N GLY A 54 21.06 -0.68 3.60
CA GLY A 54 21.42 0.39 4.56
C GLY A 54 20.53 0.53 5.78
N ASP A 55 19.21 0.40 5.64
CA ASP A 55 18.32 1.15 6.55
C ASP A 55 17.46 0.30 7.49
N SER A 56 17.71 -1.01 7.59
CA SER A 56 16.93 -1.93 8.45
C SER A 56 15.40 -1.85 8.20
N LEU A 57 15.02 -1.67 6.94
CA LEU A 57 13.63 -1.59 6.55
C LEU A 57 13.00 -2.99 6.49
N THR A 58 11.77 -3.11 7.00
CA THR A 58 10.96 -4.32 6.89
C THR A 58 9.93 -4.16 5.78
N PHE A 59 9.85 -5.10 4.85
CA PHE A 59 8.85 -5.08 3.81
C PHE A 59 7.43 -5.14 4.41
N VAL A 60 6.54 -4.24 3.99
CA VAL A 60 5.17 -4.21 4.49
C VAL A 60 4.21 -4.72 3.42
N GLN A 61 4.22 -4.13 2.23
CA GLN A 61 3.32 -4.52 1.16
C GLN A 61 3.78 -4.04 -0.22
N ALA A 62 3.34 -4.79 -1.22
CA ALA A 62 3.31 -4.40 -2.62
C ALA A 62 1.91 -4.73 -3.14
N LEU A 63 1.13 -3.71 -3.49
CA LEU A 63 -0.24 -3.90 -3.96
C LEU A 63 -0.42 -3.24 -5.31
N VAL A 64 -1.10 -3.95 -6.20
CA VAL A 64 -1.55 -3.47 -7.51
C VAL A 64 -3.05 -3.69 -7.57
N GLN A 65 -3.81 -2.61 -7.77
CA GLN A 65 -5.23 -2.68 -8.07
C GLN A 65 -5.47 -2.15 -9.48
N PRO A 66 -5.95 -3.00 -10.41
CA PRO A 66 -6.30 -2.56 -11.76
C PRO A 66 -7.34 -1.43 -11.76
N GLY A 67 -7.15 -0.50 -12.69
CA GLY A 67 -8.03 0.60 -13.03
C GLY A 67 -7.84 1.88 -12.22
N ASP A 68 -8.47 2.96 -12.69
CA ASP A 68 -8.47 4.29 -12.07
C ASP A 68 -9.24 4.35 -10.74
N TYR A 69 -9.34 5.54 -10.13
CA TYR A 69 -10.11 5.74 -8.89
C TYR A 69 -11.63 5.50 -9.04
N GLN A 70 -12.13 5.34 -10.26
CA GLN A 70 -13.52 5.00 -10.58
C GLN A 70 -13.69 3.53 -11.03
N GLY A 71 -12.60 2.80 -11.26
CA GLY A 71 -12.59 1.43 -11.76
C GLY A 71 -12.56 1.29 -13.28
N ASN A 72 -12.30 2.36 -14.03
CA ASN A 72 -12.11 2.33 -15.48
C ASN A 72 -10.66 1.95 -15.83
N ASN A 73 -10.37 1.73 -17.12
CA ASN A 73 -9.00 1.54 -17.64
C ASN A 73 -8.22 0.38 -16.99
N ALA A 74 -8.90 -0.68 -16.54
CA ALA A 74 -8.27 -1.78 -15.80
C ALA A 74 -7.20 -2.56 -16.59
N ASP A 75 -7.16 -2.41 -17.91
CA ASP A 75 -6.14 -3.03 -18.75
C ASP A 75 -4.89 -2.15 -18.94
N THR A 76 -4.96 -0.86 -18.64
CA THR A 76 -3.90 0.12 -18.96
C THR A 76 -3.43 0.96 -17.77
N GLU A 77 -4.22 1.03 -16.70
CA GLU A 77 -3.93 1.80 -15.50
C GLU A 77 -4.05 0.92 -14.25
N ALA A 78 -3.25 1.23 -13.23
CA ALA A 78 -3.36 0.59 -11.92
C ALA A 78 -3.04 1.57 -10.80
N LYS A 79 -3.75 1.42 -9.68
CA LYS A 79 -3.39 2.05 -8.41
C LYS A 79 -2.39 1.13 -7.70
N ILE A 80 -1.20 1.63 -7.43
CA ILE A 80 -0.09 0.85 -6.89
C ILE A 80 0.47 1.44 -5.60
N VAL A 81 0.99 0.58 -4.74
CA VAL A 81 1.77 1.01 -3.56
C VAL A 81 2.89 0.01 -3.29
N CYS A 82 4.09 0.53 -3.05
CA CYS A 82 5.22 -0.20 -2.52
C CYS A 82 5.64 0.45 -1.20
N SER A 83 5.45 -0.24 -0.08
CA SER A 83 5.76 0.31 1.23
C SER A 83 6.56 -0.64 2.10
N TRP A 84 7.45 -0.01 2.86
CA TRP A 84 8.35 -0.61 3.82
C TRP A 84 8.19 0.13 5.16
N GLN A 85 8.72 -0.44 6.23
CA GLN A 85 8.68 0.13 7.57
C GLN A 85 10.10 0.32 8.09
N ASP A 86 10.40 1.49 8.63
CA ASP A 86 11.67 1.76 9.30
C ASP A 86 11.73 1.19 10.73
N PRO A 87 12.90 1.16 11.38
CA PRO A 87 13.03 0.64 12.75
C PRO A 87 12.22 1.41 13.80
N ASP A 88 11.86 2.66 13.53
CA ASP A 88 11.03 3.50 14.40
C ASP A 88 9.53 3.25 14.21
N GLY A 89 9.16 2.41 13.23
CA GLY A 89 7.80 2.01 12.92
C GLY A 89 7.11 2.88 11.86
N ASN A 90 7.80 3.85 11.27
CA ASN A 90 7.23 4.71 10.24
C ASN A 90 7.15 3.98 8.90
N ILE A 91 6.10 4.27 8.14
CA ILE A 91 5.95 3.76 6.77
C ILE A 91 6.72 4.64 5.80
N VAL A 92 7.58 4.00 5.00
CA VAL A 92 8.35 4.60 3.90
C VAL A 92 7.88 3.98 2.60
N THR A 93 7.64 4.80 1.58
CA THR A 93 7.12 4.35 0.28
C THR A 93 8.14 4.50 -0.83
N PHE A 94 8.29 3.48 -1.66
CA PHE A 94 9.14 3.47 -2.86
C PHE A 94 8.33 3.26 -4.14
N THR A 95 7.02 3.54 -4.09
CA THR A 95 6.09 3.32 -5.20
C THR A 95 6.58 3.96 -6.49
N GLU A 96 6.98 5.24 -6.43
CA GLU A 96 7.40 5.99 -7.62
C GLU A 96 8.68 5.42 -8.23
N ASP A 97 9.67 5.08 -7.41
CA ASP A 97 10.94 4.55 -7.90
C ASP A 97 10.79 3.15 -8.52
N VAL A 98 10.03 2.27 -7.88
CA VAL A 98 9.74 0.92 -8.38
C VAL A 98 8.94 1.01 -9.68
N ALA A 99 7.92 1.86 -9.74
CA ALA A 99 7.11 2.05 -10.94
C ALA A 99 7.95 2.58 -12.11
N ALA A 100 8.79 3.59 -11.86
CA ALA A 100 9.70 4.14 -12.86
C ALA A 100 10.71 3.10 -13.36
N SER A 101 11.21 2.21 -12.48
CA SER A 101 12.12 1.12 -12.88
C SER A 101 11.47 0.09 -13.79
N LEU A 102 10.15 -0.05 -13.77
CA LEU A 102 9.39 -0.90 -14.69
C LEU A 102 8.94 -0.14 -15.94
N GLY A 103 9.22 1.16 -16.05
CA GLY A 103 8.76 1.99 -17.16
C GLY A 103 7.30 2.44 -17.06
N ALA A 104 6.64 2.24 -15.91
CA ALA A 104 5.32 2.80 -15.66
C ALA A 104 5.43 4.33 -15.48
N THR A 105 4.36 5.04 -15.85
CA THR A 105 4.31 6.51 -15.77
C THR A 105 3.10 6.99 -14.98
N PRO A 106 3.16 8.13 -14.29
CA PRO A 106 1.97 8.69 -13.65
C PRO A 106 0.82 8.86 -14.65
N ALA A 107 -0.41 8.55 -14.23
CA ALA A 107 -1.61 8.71 -15.05
C ALA A 107 -2.30 10.06 -14.87
#